data_AF-A0A7Y0X691-F1
#
_entry.id   AF-A0A7Y0X691-F1
#
_cell.length_a   1.000
_cell.length_b   1.000
_cell.length_c   1.000
_cell.angle_alpha   90.00
_cell.angle_beta   90.00
_cell.angle_gamma   90.00
#
_symmetry.space_group_name_H-M   'P 1'
#
loop_
_entity.id
_entity.type
_entity.pdbx_description
1 polymer ?
#
loop_
_entity_poly.entity_id
_entity_poly.type
_entity_poly.pdbx_seq_one_letter_code
_entity_poly.pdbx_strand_id
1 'polypeptide(L)' 'IEDNVILDNQLQIAHNVQIGYGTVMPGGTIVAGSTKIGKYCQIGGASVLNGHITIADGVAITGMGMVMRSIEEKGLYSS' A
#
# COMPACT_ATOMS: atom_id res chain seq x y z
N ILE A 1 3.92 -0.70 11.17
CA ILE A 1 4.92 -0.54 10.11
C ILE A 1 6.08 -1.44 10.49
N GLU A 2 6.43 -2.41 9.66
CA GLU A 2 7.58 -3.32 9.90
C GLU A 2 8.92 -2.68 9.50
N ASP A 3 10.03 -3.39 9.73
CA ASP A 3 11.37 -2.92 9.40
C ASP A 3 11.58 -2.73 7.89
N ASN A 4 12.52 -1.85 7.52
CA ASN A 4 12.89 -1.55 6.13
C ASN A 4 11.74 -1.09 5.22
N VAL A 5 10.61 -0.65 5.78
CA VAL A 5 9.58 0.07 5.03
C VAL A 5 10.11 1.46 4.68
N ILE A 6 9.94 1.85 3.41
CA ILE A 6 10.40 3.14 2.88
C ILE A 6 9.18 4.00 2.60
N LEU A 7 9.01 5.07 3.36
CA LEU A 7 7.92 6.04 3.22
C LEU A 7 8.48 7.38 2.77
N ASP A 8 7.82 8.00 1.80
CA ASP A 8 8.17 9.33 1.27
C ASP A 8 7.40 10.45 2.01
N ASN A 9 7.33 11.65 1.43
CA ASN A 9 6.64 12.80 1.98
C ASN A 9 5.11 12.79 1.77
N GLN A 10 4.37 13.45 2.65
CA GLN A 10 2.91 13.69 2.49
C GLN A 10 2.05 12.43 2.35
N LEU A 11 2.41 11.35 3.06
CA LEU A 11 1.55 10.18 3.16
C LEU A 11 0.50 10.33 4.28
N GLN A 12 -0.64 9.67 4.09
CA GLN A 12 -1.63 9.46 5.14
C GLN A 12 -1.69 7.98 5.48
N ILE A 13 -1.34 7.62 6.72
CA ILE A 13 -1.48 6.26 7.25
C ILE A 13 -2.53 6.31 8.38
N ALA A 14 -3.71 5.74 8.14
CA ALA A 14 -4.80 5.74 9.11
C ALA A 14 -4.56 4.76 10.27
N HIS A 15 -5.52 4.71 11.19
CA HIS A 15 -5.46 3.83 12.37
C HIS A 15 -5.40 2.34 11.98
N ASN A 16 -4.62 1.56 12.73
CA ASN A 16 -4.49 0.10 12.59
C ASN A 16 -3.94 -0.42 11.25
N VAL A 17 -3.37 0.45 10.41
CA VAL A 17 -2.71 0.01 9.18
C VAL A 17 -1.47 -0.82 9.52
N GLN A 18 -1.30 -1.93 8.80
CA GLN A 18 -0.13 -2.79 8.87
C GLN A 18 0.60 -2.72 7.52
N ILE A 19 1.91 -2.55 7.56
CA ILE A 19 2.76 -2.44 6.36
C ILE A 19 3.92 -3.40 6.55
N GLY A 20 3.99 -4.41 5.68
CA GLY A 20 4.98 -5.48 5.75
C GLY A 20 6.38 -5.03 5.35
N TYR A 21 7.37 -5.80 5.79
CA TYR A 21 8.79 -5.57 5.57
C TYR A 21 9.15 -5.21 4.11
N GLY A 22 10.04 -4.22 3.95
CA GLY A 22 10.61 -3.87 2.64
C GLY A 22 9.63 -3.24 1.65
N THR A 23 8.40 -2.92 2.07
CA THR A 23 7.42 -2.22 1.24
C THR A 23 7.79 -0.75 1.06
N VAL A 24 7.60 -0.24 -0.16
CA VAL A 24 7.93 1.14 -0.55
C VAL A 24 6.66 1.90 -0.90
N MET A 25 6.53 3.12 -0.36
CA MET A 25 5.37 3.98 -0.57
C MET A 25 5.79 5.44 -0.88
N PRO A 26 5.68 5.87 -2.14
CA PRO A 26 5.96 7.23 -2.59
C PRO A 26 4.92 8.25 -2.10
N GLY A 27 5.25 9.52 -2.30
CA GLY A 27 4.50 10.62 -1.73
C GLY A 27 3.04 10.72 -2.19
N GLY A 28 2.21 11.31 -1.35
CA GLY A 28 0.78 11.47 -1.60
C GLY A 28 -0.05 10.19 -1.48
N THR A 29 0.54 9.06 -1.10
CA THR A 29 -0.21 7.81 -0.88
C THR A 29 -1.11 7.91 0.35
N ILE A 30 -2.37 7.51 0.22
CA ILE A 30 -3.39 7.53 1.27
C ILE A 30 -3.84 6.10 1.58
N VAL A 31 -3.70 5.67 2.84
CA VAL A 31 -4.13 4.36 3.31
C VAL A 31 -5.19 4.52 4.39
N ALA A 32 -6.40 4.02 4.12
CA ALA A 32 -7.49 3.99 5.08
C ALA A 32 -7.32 2.90 6.14
N GLY A 33 -8.10 3.01 7.22
CA GLY A 33 -7.87 2.28 8.47
C GLY A 33 -7.96 0.76 8.35
N SER A 34 -7.21 0.07 9.19
CA SER A 34 -7.19 -1.40 9.29
C SER A 34 -6.77 -2.14 8.00
N THR A 35 -6.15 -1.45 7.05
CA THR A 35 -5.62 -2.06 5.83
C THR A 35 -4.29 -2.74 6.09
N LYS A 36 -4.12 -3.93 5.52
CA LYS A 36 -2.89 -4.72 5.64
C LYS A 36 -2.18 -4.76 4.30
N ILE A 37 -1.00 -4.18 4.24
CA ILE A 37 -0.13 -4.22 3.06
C ILE A 37 0.95 -5.26 3.32
N GLY A 38 1.10 -6.22 2.42
CA GLY A 38 2.11 -7.27 2.48
C GLY A 38 3.55 -6.77 2.41
N LYS A 39 4.48 -7.71 2.35
CA LYS A 39 5.93 -7.50 2.25
C LYS A 39 6.33 -7.20 0.81
N TYR A 40 7.40 -6.42 0.65
CA TYR A 40 7.99 -6.11 -0.65
C TYR A 40 7.00 -5.53 -1.68
N CYS A 41 5.95 -4.87 -1.21
CA CYS A 41 5.00 -4.19 -2.08
C CYS A 41 5.58 -2.87 -2.60
N GLN A 42 5.19 -2.50 -3.80
CA GLN A 42 5.53 -1.21 -4.43
C GLN A 42 4.24 -0.45 -4.66
N ILE A 43 3.97 0.54 -3.81
CA ILE A 43 2.78 1.37 -3.98
C ILE A 43 3.14 2.52 -4.91
N GLY A 44 2.26 2.87 -5.86
CA GLY A 44 2.49 4.01 -6.74
C GLY A 44 2.25 5.33 -6.01
N GLY A 45 2.95 6.40 -6.40
CA GLY A 45 2.69 7.73 -5.83
C GLY A 45 1.25 8.19 -6.03
N ALA A 46 0.72 8.95 -5.07
CA ALA A 46 -0.68 9.39 -5.04
C ALA A 46 -1.73 8.25 -5.10
N SER A 47 -1.37 7.01 -4.73
CA SER A 47 -2.35 5.91 -4.67
C SER A 47 -3.29 6.05 -3.47
N VAL A 48 -4.51 5.54 -3.62
CA VAL A 48 -5.52 5.51 -2.55
C VAL A 48 -5.90 4.07 -2.28
N LEU A 49 -5.71 3.63 -1.04
CA LEU A 49 -6.06 2.29 -0.56
C LEU A 49 -7.25 2.37 0.39
N ASN A 50 -8.33 1.66 0.06
CA ASN A 50 -9.53 1.57 0.89
C ASN A 50 -9.23 0.91 2.25
N GLY A 51 -10.15 1.06 3.20
CA GLY A 51 -10.02 0.50 4.55
C GLY A 51 -10.40 -0.97 4.60
N HIS A 52 -9.89 -1.69 5.60
CA HIS A 52 -10.21 -3.09 5.86
C HIS A 52 -9.90 -4.06 4.72
N ILE A 53 -8.97 -3.72 3.82
CA ILE A 53 -8.52 -4.60 2.74
C ILE A 53 -7.17 -5.22 3.07
N THR A 54 -6.82 -6.29 2.34
CA THR A 54 -5.49 -6.91 2.40
C THR A 54 -4.85 -6.88 1.02
N ILE A 55 -3.58 -6.49 0.96
CA ILE A 55 -2.73 -6.53 -0.24
C ILE A 55 -1.68 -7.61 -0.03
N ALA A 56 -1.64 -8.60 -0.93
CA ALA A 56 -0.70 -9.69 -0.90
C ALA A 56 0.76 -9.23 -1.06
N ASP A 57 1.69 -10.08 -0.65
CA ASP A 57 3.13 -9.82 -0.75
C ASP A 57 3.57 -9.65 -2.22
N GLY A 58 4.48 -8.70 -2.45
CA GLY A 58 5.11 -8.47 -3.75
C GLY A 58 4.21 -7.80 -4.80
N VAL A 59 3.05 -7.27 -4.39
CA VAL A 59 2.14 -6.51 -5.26
C VAL A 59 2.77 -5.17 -5.64
N ALA A 60 2.66 -4.81 -6.92
CA ALA A 60 2.99 -3.49 -7.44
C ALA A 60 1.73 -2.78 -7.91
N ILE A 61 1.51 -1.55 -7.46
CA ILE A 61 0.41 -0.68 -7.87
C ILE A 61 1.02 0.51 -8.61
N THR A 62 0.52 0.82 -9.80
CA THR A 62 1.00 1.99 -10.57
C THR A 62 0.56 3.31 -9.94
N GLY A 63 1.16 4.42 -10.38
CA GLY A 63 0.85 5.76 -9.85
C GLY A 63 -0.64 6.10 -9.98
N MET A 64 -1.16 6.82 -8.99
CA MET A 64 -2.58 7.20 -8.88
C MET A 64 -3.53 5.98 -8.92
N GLY A 65 -3.07 4.81 -8.44
CA GLY A 65 -3.90 3.62 -8.34
C GLY A 65 -4.95 3.74 -7.24
N MET A 66 -6.18 3.31 -7.53
CA MET A 66 -7.27 3.25 -6.55
C MET A 66 -7.62 1.80 -6.22
N VAL A 67 -7.30 1.36 -5.02
CA VAL A 67 -7.50 -0.03 -4.59
C VAL A 67 -8.68 -0.13 -3.64
N MET A 68 -9.81 -0.58 -4.17
CA MET A 68 -11.09 -0.64 -3.43
C MET A 68 -11.41 -2.01 -2.83
N ARG A 69 -10.69 -3.05 -3.25
CA ARG A 69 -10.87 -4.45 -2.82
C ARG A 69 -9.52 -5.07 -2.51
N SER A 70 -9.52 -6.15 -1.72
CA SER A 70 -8.31 -6.91 -1.46
C SER A 70 -7.66 -7.42 -2.76
N ILE A 71 -6.34 -7.50 -2.75
CA ILE A 71 -5.52 -8.08 -3.80
C ILE A 71 -4.87 -9.33 -3.20
N GLU A 72 -5.30 -10.51 -3.62
CA GLU A 72 -4.86 -11.78 -3.02
C GLU A 72 -3.68 -12.42 -3.76
N GLU A 73 -3.37 -11.94 -4.96
CA GLU A 73 -2.32 -12.48 -5.80
C GLU A 73 -1.24 -11.44 -6.08
N LYS A 74 0.01 -11.89 -6.16
CA LYS A 74 1.13 -11.06 -6.59
C LYS A 74 0.93 -10.65 -8.04
N GLY A 75 1.11 -9.36 -8.34
CA GLY A 75 1.04 -8.86 -9.70
C GLY A 75 1.30 -7.37 -9.81
N LEU A 76 1.29 -6.88 -11.05
CA LEU A 76 1.25 -5.45 -11.36
C LEU A 76 -0.21 -5.06 -11.62
N TYR A 77 -0.71 -4.10 -10.84
CA TYR A 77 -2.06 -3.58 -10.93
C TYR A 77 -2.01 -2.13 -11.40
N SER A 78 -2.79 -1.82 -12.44
CA SER A 78 -2.94 -0.48 -12.97
C SER A 78 -4.41 -0.13 -13.13
N SER A 79 -4.71 1.16 -12.97
CA SER A 79 -5.94 1.79 -13.45
C SER A 79 -5.99 1.83 -14.97
#